data_AF-A0A7J3L0G8-F1
#
_entry.id   AF-A0A7J3L0G8-F1
#
_cell.length_a   1.000
_cell.length_b   1.000
_cell.length_c   1.000
_cell.angle_alpha   90.00
_cell.angle_beta   90.00
_cell.angle_gamma   90.00
#
_symmetry.space_group_name_H-M   'P 1'
#
loop_
_entity.id
_entity.type
_entity.pdbx_description
1 polymer ?
#
loop_
_entity_poly.entity_id
_entity_poly.type
_entity_poly.pdbx_seq_one_letter_code
_entity_poly.pdbx_strand_id
1 'polypeptide(L)'
;RSGRMPLEVVTDGFSGYHKALEKITQENNNKETEASLIHIHGPLVGEINNNLVERFFGEVKQRVANMRGIKNKESFSDFLEGYLSIYNIHKLKPEMSLPMIFKRELPKNPRD
;
A
#
# COMPACT_ATOMS: atom_id res chain seq x y z
N ARG A 1 -6.50 -3.90 13.48
CA ARG A 1 -5.72 -5.03 12.93
C ARG A 1 -4.61 -4.43 12.05
N SER A 2 -3.48 -4.03 12.63
CA SER A 2 -2.25 -3.70 11.87
C SER A 2 -1.18 -4.72 12.24
N GLY A 3 -0.32 -5.11 11.29
CA GLY A 3 0.82 -5.98 11.54
C GLY A 3 0.62 -7.50 11.38
N ARG A 4 -0.53 -7.98 10.90
CA ARG A 4 -0.65 -9.40 10.51
C ARG A 4 -0.21 -9.59 9.07
N MET A 5 0.57 -10.66 8.84
CA MET A 5 0.93 -11.08 7.49
C MET A 5 -0.34 -11.43 6.70
N PRO A 6 -0.45 -11.05 5.41
CA PRO A 6 -1.53 -11.52 4.57
C PRO A 6 -1.49 -13.05 4.46
N LEU A 7 -2.67 -13.66 4.31
CA LEU A 7 -2.79 -15.10 4.05
C LEU A 7 -2.35 -15.43 2.62
N GLU A 8 -2.67 -14.56 1.67
CA GLU A 8 -2.47 -14.75 0.24
C GLU A 8 -1.88 -13.48 -0.39
N VAL A 9 -0.92 -13.67 -1.30
CA VAL A 9 -0.38 -12.62 -2.16
C VAL A 9 -0.42 -13.09 -3.61
N VAL A 10 -1.00 -12.27 -4.48
CA VAL A 10 -1.07 -12.50 -5.93
C VAL A 10 -0.05 -11.61 -6.62
N THR A 11 0.83 -12.20 -7.44
CA THR A 11 1.80 -11.45 -8.27
C THR A 11 1.79 -11.93 -9.70
N ASP A 12 2.45 -11.18 -10.59
CA ASP A 12 2.75 -11.66 -11.93
C ASP A 12 3.76 -12.82 -11.90
N GLY A 13 4.08 -13.34 -13.08
CA GLY A 13 5.06 -14.43 -13.26
C GLY A 13 6.53 -14.03 -13.06
N PHE A 14 6.85 -12.83 -12.56
CA PHE A 14 8.24 -12.41 -12.36
C PHE A 14 8.90 -13.19 -11.21
N SER A 15 9.99 -13.89 -11.52
CA SER A 15 10.69 -14.77 -10.56
C SER A 15 11.23 -14.05 -9.32
N GLY A 16 11.42 -12.73 -9.39
CA GLY A 16 11.87 -11.94 -8.23
C GLY A 16 10.86 -11.95 -7.09
N TYR A 17 9.56 -11.97 -7.38
CA TYR A 17 8.52 -12.06 -6.36
C TYR A 17 8.56 -13.40 -5.62
N HIS A 18 8.68 -14.50 -6.37
CA HIS A 18 8.76 -15.84 -5.79
C HIS A 18 9.90 -15.96 -4.79
N LYS A 19 11.12 -15.56 -5.18
CA LYS A 19 12.31 -15.59 -4.29
C LYS A 19 12.13 -14.71 -3.05
N ALA A 20 11.52 -13.54 -3.20
CA ALA A 20 11.32 -12.60 -2.09
C ALA A 20 10.29 -13.13 -1.08
N LEU A 21 9.17 -13.67 -1.56
CA LEU A 21 8.09 -14.19 -0.70
C LEU A 21 8.48 -15.50 -0.02
N GLU A 22 9.25 -16.36 -0.69
CA GLU A 22 9.83 -17.56 -0.08
C GLU A 22 10.74 -17.18 1.09
N LYS A 23 11.63 -16.19 0.90
CA LYS A 23 12.50 -15.68 1.94
C LYS A 23 11.72 -15.11 3.13
N ILE A 24 10.68 -14.31 2.88
CA ILE A 24 9.81 -13.76 3.93
C ILE A 24 9.12 -14.89 4.72
N THR A 25 8.67 -15.94 4.03
CA THR A 25 8.01 -17.09 4.66
C THR A 25 9.01 -17.87 5.54
N GLN A 26 10.23 -18.11 5.04
CA GLN A 26 11.30 -18.77 5.80
C GLN A 26 11.70 -17.98 7.05
N GLU A 27 11.83 -16.65 6.94
CA GLU A 27 12.17 -15.78 8.07
C GLU A 27 11.05 -15.73 9.13
N ASN A 28 9.79 -15.80 8.72
CA ASN A 28 8.64 -15.74 9.62
C ASN A 28 8.28 -17.08 10.27
N ASN A 29 8.56 -18.23 9.62
CA ASN A 29 8.35 -19.56 10.20
C ASN A 29 9.23 -19.82 11.44
N ASN A 30 10.28 -19.02 11.65
CA ASN A 30 11.12 -19.06 12.85
C ASN A 30 10.49 -18.30 14.04
N LYS A 31 9.32 -17.69 13.87
CA LYS A 31 8.52 -17.04 14.91
C LYS A 31 7.21 -17.84 15.02
N GLU A 32 6.77 -18.14 16.24
CA GLU A 32 5.61 -18.99 16.59
C GLU A 32 4.24 -18.44 16.10
N THR A 33 4.09 -18.11 14.83
CA THR A 33 2.87 -17.59 14.22
C THR A 33 2.54 -18.38 12.96
N GLU A 34 1.61 -19.32 13.13
CA GLU A 34 1.10 -20.28 12.15
C GLU A 34 0.25 -19.65 11.02
N ALA A 35 0.90 -18.95 10.08
CA ALA A 35 0.30 -18.79 8.76
C ALA A 35 1.40 -18.77 7.71
N SER A 36 1.56 -19.87 6.96
CA SER A 36 2.38 -19.84 5.75
C SER A 36 1.69 -18.94 4.72
N LEU A 37 2.42 -17.94 4.22
CA LEU A 37 1.94 -17.09 3.15
C LEU A 37 1.72 -17.93 1.89
N ILE A 38 0.52 -17.86 1.31
CA ILE A 38 0.21 -18.48 0.02
C ILE A 38 0.59 -17.51 -1.09
N HIS A 39 1.52 -17.91 -1.96
CA HIS A 39 1.90 -17.13 -3.13
C HIS A 39 1.22 -17.67 -4.38
N ILE A 40 0.34 -16.86 -4.98
CA ILE A 40 -0.31 -17.14 -6.26
C ILE A 40 0.42 -16.33 -7.34
N HIS A 41 0.95 -17.00 -8.36
CA HIS A 41 1.63 -16.36 -9.47
C HIS A 41 1.28 -17.01 -10.81
N GLY A 42 1.26 -16.21 -11.88
CA GLY A 42 0.95 -16.71 -13.21
C GLY A 42 0.44 -15.60 -14.13
N PRO A 43 -0.14 -15.98 -15.29
CA PRO A 43 -0.85 -15.02 -16.13
C PRO A 43 -2.07 -14.50 -15.36
N LEU A 44 -2.05 -13.20 -15.04
CA LEU A 44 -3.07 -12.51 -14.27
C LEU A 44 -4.29 -12.17 -15.14
N VAL A 45 -5.00 -13.21 -15.59
CA VAL A 45 -6.15 -13.11 -16.49
C VAL A 45 -7.43 -13.59 -15.81
N GLY A 46 -8.56 -12.93 -16.10
CA GLY A 46 -9.87 -13.30 -15.56
C GLY A 46 -10.05 -12.90 -14.09
N GLU A 47 -10.48 -13.86 -13.27
CA GLU A 47 -10.81 -13.62 -11.85
C GLU A 47 -9.58 -13.29 -10.99
N ILE A 48 -8.42 -13.87 -11.33
CA ILE A 48 -7.14 -13.56 -10.72
C ILE A 48 -6.45 -12.50 -11.59
N ASN A 49 -6.49 -11.24 -11.15
CA ASN A 49 -5.93 -10.11 -11.90
C ASN A 49 -5.19 -9.12 -10.99
N ASN A 50 -4.38 -8.25 -11.61
CA ASN A 50 -3.66 -7.15 -10.95
C ASN A 50 -4.38 -5.80 -11.06
N ASN A 51 -5.65 -5.76 -11.48
CA ASN A 51 -6.36 -4.51 -11.80
C ASN A 51 -6.32 -3.49 -10.64
N LEU A 52 -6.38 -3.96 -9.40
CA LEU A 52 -6.32 -3.11 -8.21
C LEU A 52 -4.97 -2.38 -8.10
N VAL A 53 -3.86 -3.12 -8.28
CA VAL A 53 -2.51 -2.53 -8.17
C VAL A 53 -2.22 -1.63 -9.37
N GLU A 54 -2.67 -2.00 -10.56
CA GLU A 54 -2.53 -1.19 -11.78
C GLU A 54 -3.27 0.14 -11.64
N ARG A 55 -4.51 0.09 -11.14
CA ARG A 55 -5.29 1.29 -10.84
C ARG A 55 -4.58 2.18 -9.83
N PHE A 56 -4.10 1.61 -8.73
CA PHE A 56 -3.35 2.38 -7.72
C PHE A 56 -2.12 3.06 -8.32
N PHE A 57 -1.30 2.33 -9.10
CA PHE A 57 -0.13 2.92 -9.75
C PHE A 57 -0.48 3.95 -10.81
N GLY A 58 -1.61 3.79 -11.51
CA GLY A 58 -2.15 4.80 -12.43
C GLY A 58 -2.47 6.11 -11.70
N GLU A 59 -3.17 6.04 -10.57
CA GLU A 59 -3.50 7.19 -9.72
C GLU A 59 -2.24 7.89 -9.18
N VAL A 60 -1.26 7.11 -8.70
CA VAL A 60 0.04 7.64 -8.24
C VAL A 60 0.78 8.36 -9.37
N LYS A 61 0.91 7.73 -10.55
CA LYS A 61 1.60 8.31 -11.71
C LYS A 61 0.94 9.62 -12.17
N GLN A 62 -0.39 9.66 -12.27
CA GLN A 62 -1.11 10.87 -12.65
C GLN A 62 -0.87 12.02 -11.67
N ARG A 63 -0.79 11.70 -10.37
CA ARG A 63 -0.53 12.73 -9.35
C ARG A 63 0.89 13.25 -9.42
N VAL A 64 1.86 12.35 -9.50
CA VAL A 64 3.29 12.68 -9.55
C VAL A 64 3.66 13.43 -10.83
N ALA A 65 3.06 13.08 -11.97
CA ALA A 65 3.32 13.75 -13.25
C ALA A 65 3.07 15.26 -13.21
N ASN A 66 2.14 15.71 -12.36
CA ASN A 66 1.79 17.12 -12.21
C ASN A 66 2.60 17.82 -11.09
N MET A 67 3.43 17.09 -10.33
CA MET A 67 4.12 17.61 -9.16
C MET A 67 5.57 17.98 -9.48
N ARG A 68 5.85 19.29 -9.59
CA ARG A 68 7.21 19.82 -9.80
C ARG A 68 8.17 19.59 -8.62
N GLY A 69 7.64 19.26 -7.44
CA GLY A 69 8.42 19.06 -6.20
C GLY A 69 9.06 17.68 -6.08
N ILE A 70 8.63 16.70 -6.88
CA ILE A 70 9.17 15.34 -6.86
C ILE A 70 10.33 15.29 -7.85
N LYS A 71 11.56 15.30 -7.34
CA LYS A 71 12.78 15.42 -8.16
C LYS A 71 13.73 14.24 -8.02
N ASN A 72 13.57 13.47 -6.96
CA ASN A 72 14.47 12.38 -6.60
C ASN A 72 13.70 11.33 -5.80
N LYS A 73 14.39 10.23 -5.46
CA LYS A 73 13.82 9.12 -4.69
C LYS A 73 13.30 9.56 -3.33
N GLU A 74 14.01 10.47 -2.65
CA GLU A 74 13.66 10.96 -1.31
C GLU A 74 12.34 11.74 -1.33
N SER A 75 12.26 12.78 -2.15
CA SER A 75 11.02 13.56 -2.36
C SER A 75 9.84 12.71 -2.85
N PHE A 76 10.09 11.65 -3.62
CA PHE A 76 9.07 10.68 -3.99
C PHE A 76 8.62 9.82 -2.81
N SER A 77 9.56 9.38 -1.96
CA SER A 77 9.28 8.61 -0.75
C SER A 77 8.40 9.38 0.22
N ASP A 78 8.76 10.65 0.51
CA ASP A 78 8.00 11.52 1.40
C ASP A 78 6.58 11.75 0.89
N PHE A 79 6.45 11.99 -0.42
CA PHE A 79 5.14 12.10 -1.06
C PHE A 79 4.32 10.81 -0.91
N LEU A 80 4.93 9.66 -1.17
CA LEU A 80 4.24 8.37 -1.18
C LEU A 80 3.72 8.03 0.23
N GLU A 81 4.50 8.28 1.27
CA GLU A 81 4.10 8.06 2.67
C GLU A 81 2.87 8.88 3.06
N GLY A 82 2.89 10.19 2.78
CA GLY A 82 1.74 11.05 3.02
C GLY A 82 0.53 10.67 2.17
N TYR A 83 0.76 10.32 0.90
CA TYR A 83 -0.31 9.94 -0.02
C TYR A 83 -1.00 8.64 0.39
N LEU A 84 -0.25 7.61 0.80
CA LEU A 84 -0.79 6.33 1.24
C LEU A 84 -1.73 6.49 2.45
N SER A 85 -1.36 7.35 3.39
CA SER A 85 -2.19 7.64 4.55
C SER A 85 -3.54 8.23 4.14
N ILE A 86 -3.53 9.25 3.28
CA ILE A 86 -4.74 9.88 2.75
C ILE A 86 -5.57 8.89 1.94
N TYR A 87 -4.92 8.13 1.05
CA TYR A 87 -5.56 7.14 0.20
C TYR A 87 -6.34 6.11 1.01
N ASN A 88 -5.69 5.53 2.04
CA ASN A 88 -6.30 4.52 2.90
C ASN A 88 -7.48 5.09 3.69
N ILE A 89 -7.36 6.31 4.23
CA ILE A 89 -8.46 6.95 4.95
C ILE A 89 -9.66 7.17 4.01
N HIS A 90 -9.43 7.70 2.82
CA HIS A 90 -10.50 7.95 1.85
C HIS A 90 -11.18 6.65 1.38
N LYS A 91 -10.44 5.53 1.30
CA LYS A 91 -11.02 4.21 0.98
C LYS A 91 -11.85 3.63 2.13
N LEU A 92 -11.45 3.86 3.37
CA LEU A 92 -12.17 3.36 4.55
C LEU A 92 -13.39 4.20 4.92
N LYS A 93 -13.31 5.51 4.65
CA LYS A 93 -14.29 6.51 5.08
C LYS A 93 -14.51 7.54 3.96
N PRO A 94 -15.20 7.14 2.88
CA PRO A 94 -15.41 8.01 1.71
C PRO A 94 -16.20 9.29 2.03
N GLU A 95 -16.98 9.30 3.11
CA GLU A 95 -17.70 10.46 3.62
C GLU A 95 -16.79 11.50 4.30
N MET A 96 -15.57 11.12 4.68
CA MET A 96 -14.64 12.05 5.30
C MET A 96 -13.86 12.84 4.25
N SER A 97 -14.13 14.15 4.22
CA SER A 97 -13.30 15.08 3.45
C SER A 97 -11.94 15.31 4.13
N LEU A 98 -10.92 15.65 3.33
CA LEU A 98 -9.59 16.03 3.85
C LEU A 98 -9.64 17.06 4.99
N PRO A 99 -10.45 18.13 4.91
CA PRO A 99 -10.60 19.08 6.03
C PRO A 99 -11.12 18.44 7.32
N MET A 100 -12.00 17.44 7.24
CA MET A 100 -12.49 16.72 8.43
C MET A 100 -11.41 15.86 9.08
N ILE A 101 -10.52 15.27 8.29
CA ILE A 101 -9.38 14.47 8.77
C ILE A 101 -8.43 15.37 9.57
N PHE A 102 -8.02 16.51 9.00
CA PHE A 102 -7.09 17.44 9.66
C PHE A 102 -7.69 18.08 10.92
N LYS A 103 -8.99 18.39 10.95
CA LYS A 103 -9.67 18.94 12.14
C LYS A 103 -9.77 17.96 13.31
N ARG A 104 -9.72 16.66 13.05
CA ARG A 104 -9.88 15.62 14.09
C ARG A 104 -8.56 15.22 14.73
N GLU A 105 -7.47 15.29 13.97
CA GLU A 105 -6.14 14.76 14.37
C GLU A 105 -5.18 15.85 14.85
N LEU A 106 -5.44 17.13 14.54
CA LEU A 106 -4.64 18.22 15.10
C LEU A 106 -5.13 18.53 16.53
N PRO A 107 -4.20 18.76 17.49
CA PRO A 107 -4.59 19.24 18.81
C PRO A 107 -5.38 20.53 18.64
N LYS A 108 -6.54 20.62 19.31
CA LYS A 108 -7.29 21.87 19.38
C LYS A 108 -6.34 22.94 19.88
N ASN A 109 -6.23 24.04 19.15
CA ASN A 109 -5.51 25.20 19.63
C ASN A 109 -6.20 25.62 20.95
N PRO A 110 -5.49 25.79 22.08
CA PRO A 110 -6.10 26.20 23.34
C PRO A 110 -6.72 27.62 23.30
N ARG A 111 -6.77 28.26 22.13
CA ARG A 111 -7.38 29.56 21.87
C ARG A 111 -8.66 29.48 21.01
N ASP A 112 -9.10 28.29 20.62
CA ASP A 112 -10.39 28.04 19.95
C ASP A 112 -11.48 27.63 20.95
#